data_AF-A0A7S1BFJ1-F1
#
_entry.id   AF-A0A7S1BFJ1-F1
#
_cell.length_a   1.000
_cell.length_b   1.000
_cell.length_c   1.000
_cell.angle_alpha   90.00
_cell.angle_beta   90.00
_cell.angle_gamma   90.00
#
_symmetry.space_group_name_H-M   'P 1'
#
loop_
_entity.id
_entity.type
_entity.pdbx_description
1 polymer ?
#
loop_
_entity_poly.entity_id
_entity_poly.type
_entity_poly.pdbx_seq_one_letter_code
_entity_poly.pdbx_strand_id
1 'polypeptide(L)'
;MISSSADIEMSQHRRPPPSSSSASFDLLKREATRLERHIEEKVGRYQQLSQRLSRAPPASHLDAESGSLLEGDVAAVLEEERVLAAEIERLISAMSERNDRMAAVAERSQRDQQTLLVRRYREILYDYSTDFKKIRGNLARKRDEAELFRTRSGTAKKEAGDEGMDHLLREK
;
A
#
# COMPACT_ATOMS: atom_id res chain seq x y z
N MET A 1 -26.19 70.96 17.36
CA MET A 1 -27.43 70.26 17.78
C MET A 1 -28.09 69.76 16.50
N ILE A 2 -28.29 68.48 16.16
CA ILE A 2 -28.01 67.16 16.73
C ILE A 2 -27.93 66.23 15.50
N SER A 3 -27.05 65.24 15.55
CA SER A 3 -26.86 64.17 14.56
C SER A 3 -28.13 63.42 14.17
N SER A 4 -28.19 62.88 12.95
CA SER A 4 -28.95 61.66 12.63
C SER A 4 -28.22 60.92 11.51
N SER A 5 -27.25 60.10 11.90
CA SER A 5 -27.36 58.63 11.94
C SER A 5 -27.35 58.01 10.55
N ALA A 6 -26.14 57.59 10.17
CA ALA A 6 -25.91 56.60 9.15
C ALA A 6 -26.44 55.26 9.64
N ASP A 7 -27.57 54.81 9.09
CA ASP A 7 -27.97 53.41 9.06
C ASP A 7 -27.18 52.76 7.89
N ILE A 8 -26.08 52.05 8.15
CA ILE A 8 -26.05 50.62 8.51
C ILE A 8 -26.89 49.79 7.54
N GLU A 9 -26.42 49.66 6.30
CA GLU A 9 -26.61 48.43 5.53
C GLU A 9 -25.29 47.67 5.47
N MET A 10 -24.96 47.00 6.58
CA MET A 10 -24.12 45.82 6.54
C MET A 10 -24.86 44.74 5.74
N SER A 11 -24.68 44.75 4.42
CA SER A 11 -24.95 43.62 3.54
C SER A 11 -24.06 42.45 3.95
N GLN A 12 -24.45 41.78 5.04
CA GLN A 12 -23.92 40.50 5.43
C GLN A 12 -24.16 39.55 4.26
N HIS A 13 -23.06 39.14 3.63
CA HIS A 13 -23.02 38.09 2.64
C HIS A 13 -23.45 36.77 3.31
N ARG A 14 -24.77 36.57 3.47
CA ARG A 14 -25.31 35.28 3.88
C ARG A 14 -25.11 34.33 2.70
N ARG A 15 -24.03 33.56 2.78
CA ARG A 15 -23.74 32.44 1.88
C ARG A 15 -25.00 31.56 1.82
N PRO A 16 -25.57 31.28 0.64
CA PRO A 16 -26.74 30.42 0.53
C PRO A 16 -26.45 29.06 1.16
N PRO A 17 -27.43 28.43 1.82
CA PRO A 17 -27.23 27.11 2.42
C PRO A 17 -26.79 26.12 1.34
N PRO A 18 -25.85 25.21 1.65
CA PRO A 18 -25.42 24.21 0.69
C PRO A 18 -26.63 23.40 0.23
N SER A 19 -26.81 23.27 -1.09
CA SER A 19 -27.81 22.36 -1.65
C SER A 19 -27.57 20.96 -1.09
N SER A 20 -28.63 20.14 -0.96
CA SER A 20 -28.53 18.77 -0.45
C SER A 20 -27.44 17.94 -1.18
N SER A 21 -27.24 18.20 -2.48
CA SER A 21 -26.15 17.63 -3.29
C SER A 21 -24.75 18.06 -2.83
N SER A 22 -24.56 19.32 -2.43
CA SER A 22 -23.29 19.82 -1.89
C SER A 22 -22.97 19.18 -0.55
N ALA A 23 -23.95 19.12 0.36
CA ALA A 23 -23.75 18.51 1.67
C ALA A 23 -23.44 17.01 1.57
N SER A 24 -24.14 16.29 0.68
CA SER A 24 -23.84 14.88 0.39
C SER A 24 -22.43 14.71 -0.19
N PHE A 25 -22.02 15.57 -1.11
CA PHE A 25 -20.68 15.53 -1.70
C PHE A 25 -19.58 15.78 -0.64
N ASP A 26 -19.80 16.74 0.25
CA ASP A 26 -18.85 17.06 1.32
C ASP A 26 -18.64 15.88 2.30
N LEU A 27 -19.70 15.11 2.59
CA LEU A 27 -19.59 13.88 3.38
C LEU A 27 -18.75 12.83 2.66
N LEU A 28 -19.05 12.58 1.38
CA LEU A 28 -18.30 11.61 0.58
C LEU A 28 -16.82 11.99 0.46
N LYS A 29 -16.52 13.27 0.27
CA LYS A 29 -15.17 13.83 0.24
C LYS A 29 -14.42 13.57 1.55
N ARG A 30 -15.05 13.83 2.71
CA ARG A 30 -14.43 13.55 4.02
C ARG A 30 -14.09 12.07 4.17
N GLU A 31 -14.99 11.20 3.74
CA GLU A 31 -14.76 9.75 3.77
C GLU A 31 -13.66 9.31 2.79
N ALA A 32 -13.60 9.91 1.59
CA ALA A 32 -12.53 9.67 0.62
C ALA A 32 -11.16 10.08 1.17
N THR A 33 -11.04 11.25 1.81
CA THR A 33 -9.79 11.67 2.47
C THR A 33 -9.40 10.75 3.62
N ARG A 34 -10.37 10.19 4.37
CA ARG A 34 -10.06 9.20 5.40
C ARG A 34 -9.50 7.91 4.78
N LEU A 35 -10.13 7.43 3.70
CA LEU A 35 -9.67 6.24 2.99
C LEU A 35 -8.28 6.45 2.37
N GLU A 36 -8.04 7.60 1.74
CA GLU A 36 -6.74 8.00 1.19
C GLU A 36 -5.63 7.88 2.24
N ARG A 37 -5.81 8.49 3.41
CA ARG A 37 -4.82 8.41 4.51
C ARG A 37 -4.58 6.99 4.99
N HIS A 38 -5.63 6.18 5.07
CA HIS A 38 -5.49 4.78 5.47
C HIS A 38 -4.72 3.97 4.42
N ILE A 39 -4.98 4.21 3.13
CA ILE A 39 -4.23 3.56 2.04
C ILE A 39 -2.76 3.98 2.10
N GLU A 40 -2.48 5.28 2.22
CA GLU A 40 -1.12 5.83 2.33
C GLU A 40 -0.34 5.16 3.48
N GLU A 41 -0.95 5.10 4.67
CA GLU A 41 -0.33 4.47 5.84
C GLU A 41 -0.02 3.00 5.60
N LYS A 42 -0.98 2.24 5.06
CA LYS A 42 -0.83 0.79 4.86
C LYS A 42 0.15 0.46 3.74
N VAL A 43 0.11 1.19 2.63
CA VAL A 43 1.09 1.09 1.54
C VAL A 43 2.49 1.44 2.05
N GLY A 44 2.63 2.48 2.89
CA GLY A 44 3.90 2.82 3.53
C GLY A 44 4.45 1.71 4.42
N ARG A 45 3.61 1.08 5.26
CA ARG A 45 4.00 -0.08 6.08
C ARG A 45 4.38 -1.29 5.21
N TYR A 46 3.63 -1.54 4.15
CA TYR A 46 3.89 -2.64 3.21
C TYR A 46 5.22 -2.45 2.46
N GLN A 47 5.57 -1.21 2.11
CA GLN A 47 6.87 -0.85 1.55
C GLN A 47 8.01 -1.10 2.56
N GLN A 48 7.84 -0.73 3.83
CA GLN A 48 8.83 -0.98 4.87
C GLN A 48 9.04 -2.49 5.08
N LEU A 49 7.97 -3.27 5.06
CA LEU A 49 8.03 -4.72 5.16
C LEU A 49 8.82 -5.32 3.99
N SER A 50 8.55 -4.85 2.76
CA SER A 50 9.31 -5.24 1.57
C SER A 50 10.80 -4.94 1.70
N GLN A 51 11.18 -3.79 2.26
CA GLN A 51 12.59 -3.45 2.51
C GLN A 51 13.23 -4.36 3.57
N ARG A 52 12.50 -4.70 4.65
CA ARG A 52 12.98 -5.63 5.68
C ARG A 52 13.25 -7.01 5.09
N LEU A 53 12.31 -7.56 4.32
CA LEU A 53 12.49 -8.86 3.65
C LEU A 53 13.62 -8.83 2.62
N SER A 54 13.84 -7.67 1.99
CA SER A 54 14.92 -7.45 1.02
C SER A 54 16.32 -7.41 1.64
N ARG A 55 16.44 -7.05 2.93
CA ARG A 55 17.71 -6.96 3.65
C ARG A 55 18.13 -8.27 4.31
N ALA A 56 17.22 -9.24 4.43
CA ALA A 56 17.57 -10.56 4.93
C ALA A 56 18.53 -11.24 3.93
N PRO A 57 19.76 -11.62 4.34
CA PRO A 57 20.68 -12.27 3.44
C PRO A 57 20.13 -13.64 2.98
N PRO A 58 20.45 -14.10 1.76
CA PRO A 58 20.15 -15.47 1.37
C PRO A 58 20.85 -16.42 2.36
N ALA A 59 20.14 -17.47 2.76
CA ALA A 59 20.54 -18.43 3.81
C ALA A 59 21.92 -19.12 3.63
N SER A 60 22.64 -18.82 2.54
CA SER A 60 23.96 -19.34 2.18
C SER A 60 25.15 -18.50 2.68
N HIS A 61 24.94 -17.33 3.29
CA HIS A 61 26.02 -16.52 3.87
C HIS A 61 25.79 -16.30 5.38
N LEU A 62 25.86 -17.39 6.14
CA LEU A 62 25.83 -17.36 7.60
C LEU A 62 27.19 -16.86 8.11
N ASP A 63 27.37 -15.55 8.08
CA ASP A 63 28.27 -14.88 9.04
C ASP A 63 27.41 -14.45 10.23
N ALA A 64 27.74 -14.98 11.42
CA ALA A 64 26.91 -14.91 12.62
C ALA A 64 26.78 -13.49 13.21
N GLU A 65 27.45 -12.51 12.62
CA GLU A 65 27.55 -11.14 13.14
C GLU A 65 26.58 -10.15 12.47
N SER A 66 25.86 -10.53 11.39
CA SER A 66 24.94 -9.64 10.67
C SER A 66 23.48 -10.05 10.84
N GLY A 67 22.85 -9.61 11.94
CA GLY A 67 21.41 -9.35 12.11
C GLY A 67 20.41 -10.11 11.23
N SER A 68 20.60 -11.43 11.07
CA SER A 68 19.79 -12.26 10.20
C SER A 68 18.48 -12.56 10.93
N LEU A 69 17.34 -12.26 10.29
CA LEU A 69 16.04 -12.61 10.84
C LEU A 69 15.99 -14.13 11.04
N LEU A 70 15.67 -14.56 12.26
CA LEU A 70 15.52 -15.98 12.58
C LEU A 70 14.39 -16.56 11.70
N GLU A 71 14.43 -17.86 11.40
CA GLU A 71 13.43 -18.49 10.52
C GLU A 71 11.97 -18.27 11.01
N GLY A 72 11.76 -18.20 12.33
CA GLY A 72 10.47 -17.83 12.94
C GLY A 72 10.06 -16.38 12.72
N ASP A 73 11.01 -15.44 12.66
CA ASP A 73 10.74 -14.03 12.38
C ASP A 73 10.33 -13.82 10.91
N VAL A 74 10.88 -14.62 10.00
CA VAL A 74 10.51 -14.57 8.58
C VAL A 74 9.06 -15.02 8.39
N ALA A 75 8.62 -16.10 9.05
CA ALA A 75 7.23 -16.56 8.97
C ALA A 75 6.24 -15.50 9.49
N ALA A 76 6.56 -14.84 10.61
CA ALA A 76 5.73 -13.76 11.16
C ALA A 76 5.65 -12.55 10.21
N VAL A 77 6.77 -12.16 9.60
CA VAL A 77 6.82 -11.07 8.60
C VAL A 77 6.02 -11.41 7.33
N LEU A 78 6.03 -12.67 6.90
CA LEU A 78 5.23 -13.12 5.76
C LEU A 78 3.73 -13.12 6.06
N GLU A 79 3.32 -13.44 7.29
CA GLU A 79 1.92 -13.37 7.68
C GLU A 79 1.46 -11.91 7.79
N GLU A 80 2.26 -11.04 8.41
CA GLU A 80 2.01 -9.60 8.44
C GLU A 80 1.86 -9.01 7.02
N GLU A 81 2.70 -9.44 6.08
CA GLU A 81 2.61 -9.07 4.66
C GLU A 81 1.27 -9.45 4.04
N ARG A 82 0.78 -10.67 4.27
CA ARG A 82 -0.49 -11.15 3.73
C ARG A 82 -1.67 -10.37 4.28
N VAL A 83 -1.67 -10.12 5.59
CA VAL A 83 -2.72 -9.34 6.25
C VAL A 83 -2.75 -7.91 5.71
N LEU A 84 -1.58 -7.26 5.59
CA LEU A 84 -1.47 -5.92 5.03
C LEU A 84 -1.93 -5.86 3.57
N ALA A 85 -1.55 -6.85 2.74
CA ALA A 85 -1.97 -6.92 1.35
C ALA A 85 -3.50 -6.99 1.22
N ALA A 86 -4.14 -7.87 1.99
CA ALA A 86 -5.61 -8.00 2.00
C ALA A 86 -6.30 -6.72 2.48
N GLU A 87 -5.73 -6.04 3.49
CA GLU A 87 -6.27 -4.78 3.99
C GLU A 87 -6.16 -3.65 2.96
N ILE A 88 -5.02 -3.54 2.25
CA ILE A 88 -4.83 -2.56 1.19
C ILE A 88 -5.81 -2.81 0.04
N GLU A 89 -6.00 -4.07 -0.39
CA GLU A 89 -6.99 -4.41 -1.43
C GLU A 89 -8.40 -3.99 -1.02
N ARG A 90 -8.80 -4.26 0.23
CA ARG A 90 -10.11 -3.84 0.76
C ARG A 90 -10.27 -2.32 0.76
N LEU A 91 -9.23 -1.58 1.15
CA LEU A 91 -9.26 -0.12 1.16
C LEU A 91 -9.32 0.47 -0.26
N ILE A 92 -8.58 -0.10 -1.22
CA ILE A 92 -8.62 0.29 -2.63
C ILE A 92 -10.03 0.09 -3.19
N SER A 93 -10.66 -1.07 -2.93
CA SER A 93 -12.05 -1.33 -3.35
C SER A 93 -13.03 -0.33 -2.74
N ALA A 94 -12.90 -0.05 -1.43
CA ALA A 94 -13.75 0.92 -0.75
C ALA A 94 -13.58 2.36 -1.28
N MET A 95 -12.36 2.77 -1.64
CA MET A 95 -12.10 4.08 -2.23
C MET A 95 -12.61 4.16 -3.67
N SER A 96 -12.52 3.08 -4.45
CA SER A 96 -13.12 3.00 -5.78
C SER A 96 -14.63 3.22 -5.72
N GLU A 97 -15.32 2.47 -4.86
CA GLU A 97 -16.78 2.63 -4.67
C GLU A 97 -17.13 4.05 -4.21
N ARG A 98 -16.30 4.65 -3.34
CA ARG A 98 -16.50 6.02 -2.88
C ARG A 98 -16.36 7.03 -4.03
N ASN A 99 -15.35 6.86 -4.88
CA ASN A 99 -15.11 7.69 -6.06
C ASN A 99 -16.30 7.63 -7.03
N ASP A 100 -16.91 6.45 -7.21
CA ASP A 100 -18.07 6.28 -8.10
C ASP A 100 -19.32 6.97 -7.55
N ARG A 101 -19.55 6.87 -6.23
CA ARG A 101 -20.62 7.64 -5.57
C ARG A 101 -20.40 9.15 -5.68
N MET A 102 -19.15 9.61 -5.53
CA MET A 102 -18.81 11.02 -5.70
C MET A 102 -19.01 11.48 -7.14
N ALA A 103 -18.63 10.67 -8.13
CA ALA A 103 -18.85 10.96 -9.55
C ALA A 103 -20.34 11.16 -9.84
N ALA A 104 -21.20 10.26 -9.38
CA ALA A 104 -22.64 10.37 -9.59
C ALA A 104 -23.25 11.63 -8.95
N VAL A 105 -22.75 12.06 -7.78
CA VAL A 105 -23.20 13.33 -7.16
C VAL A 105 -22.67 14.54 -7.93
N ALA A 106 -21.40 14.51 -8.36
CA ALA A 106 -20.78 15.57 -9.12
C ALA A 106 -21.51 15.84 -10.44
N GLU A 107 -21.81 14.77 -11.19
CA GLU A 107 -22.57 14.82 -12.44
C GLU A 107 -23.95 15.44 -12.26
N ARG A 108 -24.70 15.03 -11.23
CA ARG A 108 -26.02 15.61 -10.90
C ARG A 108 -25.94 17.08 -10.49
N SER A 109 -24.85 17.49 -9.86
CA SER A 109 -24.66 18.87 -9.42
C SER A 109 -24.25 19.82 -10.54
N GLN A 110 -23.69 19.28 -11.64
CA GLN A 110 -23.08 20.01 -12.75
C GLN A 110 -22.06 21.08 -12.29
N ARG A 111 -21.34 20.81 -11.19
CA ARG A 111 -20.29 21.69 -10.68
C ARG A 111 -18.92 21.16 -11.08
N ASP A 112 -18.24 21.90 -11.96
CA ASP A 112 -16.90 21.54 -12.46
C ASP A 112 -15.88 21.26 -11.35
N GLN A 113 -15.95 22.00 -10.24
CA GLN A 113 -15.09 21.80 -9.07
C GLN A 113 -15.25 20.41 -8.45
N GLN A 114 -16.48 19.86 -8.42
CA GLN A 114 -16.73 18.51 -7.89
C GLN A 114 -16.19 17.45 -8.84
N THR A 115 -16.40 17.63 -10.14
CA THR A 115 -15.88 16.74 -11.20
C THR A 115 -14.34 16.69 -11.18
N LEU A 116 -13.68 17.83 -11.07
CA LEU A 116 -12.23 17.92 -10.97
C LEU A 116 -11.69 17.19 -9.72
N LEU A 117 -12.39 17.34 -8.59
CA LEU A 117 -11.99 16.67 -7.36
C LEU A 117 -12.12 15.15 -7.45
N VAL A 118 -13.20 14.65 -8.07
CA VAL A 118 -13.37 13.20 -8.35
C VAL A 118 -12.24 12.67 -9.21
N ARG A 119 -11.87 13.40 -10.27
CA ARG A 119 -10.74 13.03 -11.12
C ARG A 119 -9.44 12.93 -10.30
N ARG A 120 -9.17 13.91 -9.45
CA ARG A 120 -7.99 13.90 -8.57
C ARG A 120 -7.97 12.68 -7.63
N TYR A 121 -9.07 12.31 -7.00
CA TYR A 121 -9.11 11.10 -6.16
C TYR A 121 -8.93 9.81 -6.96
N ARG A 122 -9.34 9.77 -8.23
CA ARG A 122 -9.08 8.62 -9.11
C ARG A 122 -7.59 8.52 -9.47
N GLU A 123 -6.94 9.64 -9.74
CA GLU A 123 -5.48 9.70 -9.98
C GLU A 123 -4.71 9.24 -8.74
N ILE A 124 -5.06 9.75 -7.55
CA ILE A 124 -4.46 9.32 -6.27
C ILE A 124 -4.62 7.81 -6.04
N LEU A 125 -5.84 7.28 -6.25
CA LEU A 125 -6.09 5.85 -6.11
C LEU A 125 -5.29 5.01 -7.11
N TYR A 126 -5.13 5.51 -8.34
CA TYR A 126 -4.32 4.86 -9.37
C TYR A 126 -2.85 4.79 -8.95
N ASP A 127 -2.29 5.88 -8.41
CA ASP A 127 -0.90 5.92 -7.95
C ASP A 127 -0.67 4.91 -6.83
N TYR A 128 -1.49 4.92 -5.78
CA TYR A 128 -1.38 3.94 -4.69
C TYR A 128 -1.58 2.50 -5.14
N SER A 129 -2.54 2.25 -6.05
CA SER A 129 -2.76 0.90 -6.60
C SER A 129 -1.57 0.41 -7.41
N THR A 130 -0.95 1.31 -8.17
CA THR A 130 0.22 1.01 -8.99
C THR A 130 1.42 0.72 -8.12
N ASP A 131 1.67 1.53 -7.11
CA ASP A 131 2.79 1.33 -6.19
C ASP A 131 2.61 0.07 -5.36
N PHE A 132 1.42 -0.19 -4.83
CA PHE A 132 1.10 -1.45 -4.16
C PHE A 132 1.42 -2.67 -5.05
N LYS A 133 0.98 -2.67 -6.32
CA LYS A 133 1.27 -3.75 -7.27
C LYS A 133 2.77 -3.92 -7.53
N LYS A 134 3.52 -2.83 -7.68
CA LYS A 134 5.00 -2.88 -7.86
C LYS A 134 5.67 -3.53 -6.65
N ILE A 135 5.30 -3.11 -5.44
CA ILE A 135 5.88 -3.63 -4.18
C ILE A 135 5.58 -5.12 -4.05
N ARG A 136 4.32 -5.52 -4.30
CA ARG A 136 3.91 -6.92 -4.27
C ARG A 136 4.66 -7.78 -5.28
N GLY A 137 4.86 -7.27 -6.50
CA GLY A 137 5.65 -7.96 -7.52
C GLY A 137 7.13 -8.11 -7.12
N ASN A 138 7.70 -7.12 -6.44
CA ASN A 138 9.07 -7.22 -5.89
C ASN A 138 9.17 -8.29 -4.79
N LEU A 139 8.17 -8.37 -3.91
CA LEU A 139 8.09 -9.37 -2.85
C LEU A 139 7.95 -10.79 -3.41
N ALA A 140 7.10 -10.98 -4.43
CA ALA A 140 6.93 -12.27 -5.10
C ALA A 140 8.26 -12.76 -5.70
N ARG A 141 8.93 -11.92 -6.49
CA ARG A 141 10.24 -12.27 -7.09
C ARG A 141 11.29 -12.66 -6.05
N LYS A 142 11.34 -11.97 -4.91
CA LYS A 142 12.27 -12.31 -3.81
C LYS A 142 11.95 -13.64 -3.15
N ARG A 143 10.66 -14.00 -3.04
CA ARG A 143 10.24 -15.31 -2.54
C ARG A 143 10.68 -16.41 -3.50
N ASP A 144 10.45 -16.21 -4.79
CA ASP A 144 10.84 -17.15 -5.84
C ASP A 144 12.38 -17.35 -5.88
N GLU A 145 13.14 -16.25 -5.75
CA GLU A 145 14.61 -16.30 -5.61
C GLU A 145 15.04 -17.11 -4.38
N ALA A 146 14.45 -16.85 -3.22
CA ALA A 146 14.78 -17.57 -1.99
C ALA A 146 14.45 -19.07 -2.05
N GLU A 147 13.37 -19.45 -2.73
CA GLU A 147 13.00 -20.85 -2.96
C GLU A 147 13.98 -21.56 -3.90
N LEU A 148 14.42 -20.87 -4.95
CA LEU A 148 15.41 -21.40 -5.90
C LEU A 148 16.76 -21.68 -5.23
N PHE A 149 17.24 -20.78 -4.35
CA PHE A 149 18.49 -20.99 -3.61
C PHE A 149 18.38 -22.09 -2.55
N ARG A 150 17.23 -22.23 -1.87
CA ARG A 150 16.96 -23.33 -0.93
C ARG A 150 17.05 -24.70 -1.63
N THR A 151 16.45 -24.81 -2.81
CA THR A 151 16.46 -26.06 -3.58
C THR A 151 17.87 -26.46 -4.01
N ARG A 152 18.71 -25.49 -4.45
CA ARG A 152 20.11 -25.74 -4.84
C ARG A 152 21.03 -26.12 -3.67
N SER A 153 20.80 -25.56 -2.48
CA SER A 153 21.55 -25.93 -1.27
C SER A 153 21.23 -27.36 -0.80
N GLY A 154 19.97 -27.80 -0.97
CA GLY A 154 19.54 -29.16 -0.65
C GLY A 154 20.12 -30.24 -1.57
N THR A 155 20.37 -29.92 -2.85
CA THR A 155 21.00 -30.86 -3.80
C THR A 155 22.51 -30.97 -3.58
N ALA A 156 23.20 -29.86 -3.30
CA ALA A 156 24.65 -29.89 -3.04
C ALA A 156 25.03 -30.65 -1.75
N LYS A 157 24.14 -30.69 -0.75
CA LYS A 157 24.37 -31.44 0.50
C LYS A 157 24.12 -32.94 0.38
N LYS A 158 23.43 -33.39 -0.67
CA LYS A 158 23.15 -34.82 -0.92
C LYS A 158 24.25 -35.52 -1.74
N GLU A 159 25.07 -34.76 -2.46
CA GLU A 159 26.17 -35.31 -3.28
C GLU A 159 27.51 -35.37 -2.53
N ALA A 160 27.64 -34.71 -1.37
CA ALA A 160 28.86 -34.74 -0.56
C ALA A 160 28.93 -35.91 0.45
N GLY A 161 28.05 -36.90 0.31
CA GLY A 161 27.98 -38.09 1.15
C GLY A 161 27.88 -39.39 0.34
N ASP A 162 28.37 -39.39 -0.91
CA ASP A 162 28.46 -40.62 -1.69
C ASP A 162 29.82 -41.28 -1.43
N GLU A 163 29.77 -42.48 -0.88
CA GLU A 163 30.85 -43.36 -0.43
C GLU A 163 31.74 -43.88 -1.60
N GLY A 164 31.74 -43.18 -2.75
CA GLY A 164 32.42 -43.56 -3.99
C GLY A 164 33.82 -42.96 -4.20
N MET A 165 34.23 -41.96 -3.41
CA MET A 165 35.55 -41.31 -3.56
C MET A 165 36.72 -42.09 -2.93
N ASP A 166 36.45 -43.05 -2.05
CA ASP A 166 37.51 -43.87 -1.42
C ASP A 166 38.00 -45.02 -2.33
N HIS A 167 37.28 -45.33 -3.41
CA HIS A 167 37.66 -46.41 -4.33
C HIS A 167 38.68 -46.00 -5.42
N LEU A 168 38.95 -44.70 -5.59
CA LEU A 168 39.82 -44.19 -6.67
C LEU A 168 41.33 -44.19 -6.32
N LEU A 169 41.71 -44.58 -5.10
CA LEU A 169 43.10 -44.56 -4.64
C LEU A 169 43.71 -45.96 -4.44
N ARG A 170 43.06 -47.01 -4.94
CA ARG A 170 43.44 -48.39 -4.62
C ARG A 170 43.65 -49.29 -5.84
N GLU A 171 44.48 -48.85 -6.79
CA GLU A 171 45.25 -49.80 -7.60
C GLU A 171 46.71 -49.38 -7.67
N LYS A 172 47.57 -50.33 -7.30
CA LYS A 172 49.03 -50.32 -7.35
C LYS A 172 49.47 -51.23 -8.48
#